data_AF-A0A0C2M6B9-F1
#
_entry.id   AF-A0A0C2M6B9-F1
#
_cell.length_a   1.000
_cell.length_b   1.000
_cell.length_c   1.000
_cell.angle_alpha   90.00
_cell.angle_beta   90.00
_cell.angle_gamma   90.00
#
_symmetry.space_group_name_H-M   'P 1'
#
loop_
_entity.id
_entity.type
_entity.pdbx_description
1 polymer ?
#
loop_
_entity_poly.entity_id
_entity_poly.type
_entity_poly.pdbx_seq_one_letter_code
_entity_poly.pdbx_strand_id
1 'polypeptide(L)'
;MEVPEVLTFNKSPRPKSLYKMQNFLAELIVALSDQTYINKVQNEKKLLMYEDLKNCDLAVINYDLIREVFIGCESNLRGAFDNELYDCRTVSEYKMYKHVMAKIVLIFNESKFLDQKTADYYTKLFFPKDSSSIIKYIYDRDENSYFSLASDVASNKSSLYNLQLLFVFKLFKLVYEMKFIFCDIDSRFPNIV
;
A
#
# COMPACT_ATOMS: atom_id res chain seq x y z
N MET A 1 47.36 -7.34 -29.66
CA MET A 1 45.93 -7.69 -29.63
C MET A 1 45.56 -7.74 -28.15
N GLU A 2 45.13 -6.60 -27.62
CA GLU A 2 44.82 -6.44 -26.18
C GLU A 2 43.41 -6.99 -25.91
N VAL A 3 43.32 -7.86 -24.91
CA VAL A 3 42.06 -8.44 -24.44
C VAL A 3 41.39 -7.41 -23.51
N PRO A 4 40.11 -7.04 -23.72
CA PRO A 4 39.45 -6.06 -22.87
C PRO A 4 39.24 -6.63 -21.45
N GLU A 5 39.64 -5.87 -20.45
CA GLU A 5 39.32 -6.13 -19.04
C GLU A 5 37.79 -6.19 -18.87
N VAL A 6 37.32 -7.38 -18.48
CA VAL A 6 35.94 -7.60 -18.06
C VAL A 6 35.75 -6.87 -16.73
N LEU A 7 35.12 -5.70 -16.79
CA LEU A 7 34.63 -4.97 -15.61
C LEU A 7 33.61 -5.85 -14.88
N THR A 8 34.08 -6.54 -13.84
CA THR A 8 33.21 -7.26 -12.92
C THR A 8 32.44 -6.24 -12.09
N PHE A 9 31.18 -6.02 -12.47
CA PHE A 9 30.23 -5.26 -11.67
C PHE A 9 30.01 -5.99 -10.33
N ASN A 10 30.78 -5.59 -9.32
CA ASN A 10 30.57 -6.03 -7.95
C ASN A 10 29.19 -5.55 -7.49
N LYS A 11 28.21 -6.47 -7.45
CA LYS A 11 26.89 -6.24 -6.89
C LYS A 11 27.07 -5.85 -5.42
N SER A 12 26.88 -4.57 -5.13
CA SER A 12 26.83 -4.07 -3.76
C SER A 12 25.79 -4.88 -2.96
N PRO A 13 26.11 -5.34 -1.75
CA PRO A 13 25.20 -6.13 -0.94
C PRO A 13 23.93 -5.32 -0.67
N ARG A 14 22.80 -5.92 -1.03
CA ARG A 14 21.48 -5.32 -0.90
C ARG A 14 21.20 -4.96 0.57
N PRO A 15 20.74 -3.72 0.87
CA PRO A 15 20.46 -3.31 2.24
C PRO A 15 19.46 -4.24 2.94
N LYS A 16 19.77 -4.65 4.19
CA LYS A 16 18.90 -5.50 5.01
C LYS A 16 17.48 -4.92 5.18
N SER A 17 17.34 -3.60 5.16
CA SER A 17 16.04 -2.91 5.25
C SER A 17 15.13 -3.19 4.05
N LEU A 18 15.68 -3.32 2.84
CA LEU A 18 14.89 -3.61 1.63
C LEU A 18 14.30 -5.02 1.66
N TYR A 19 15.05 -6.00 2.18
CA TYR A 19 14.52 -7.36 2.36
C TYR A 19 13.36 -7.40 3.38
N LYS A 20 13.48 -6.68 4.49
CA LYS A 20 12.38 -6.60 5.48
C LYS A 20 11.12 -5.98 4.88
N MET A 21 11.28 -4.91 4.10
CA MET A 21 10.19 -4.22 3.42
C MET A 21 9.53 -5.10 2.36
N GLN A 22 10.33 -5.83 1.57
CA GLN A 22 9.85 -6.83 0.63
C GLN A 22 9.00 -7.90 1.31
N ASN A 23 9.53 -8.51 2.37
CA ASN A 23 8.85 -9.59 3.07
C ASN A 23 7.55 -9.11 3.68
N PHE A 24 7.57 -7.94 4.33
CA PHE A 24 6.36 -7.31 4.86
C PHE A 24 5.28 -7.11 3.78
N LEU A 25 5.64 -6.55 2.63
CA LEU A 25 4.69 -6.32 1.54
C LEU A 25 4.16 -7.63 0.95
N ALA A 26 5.02 -8.63 0.79
CA ALA A 26 4.61 -9.96 0.32
C ALA A 26 3.63 -10.63 1.29
N GLU A 27 3.92 -10.60 2.59
CA GLU A 27 3.03 -11.12 3.63
C GLU A 27 1.70 -10.36 3.67
N LEU A 28 1.74 -9.03 3.54
CA LEU A 28 0.54 -8.20 3.50
C LEU A 28 -0.33 -8.54 2.28
N ILE A 29 0.28 -8.73 1.10
CA ILE A 29 -0.45 -9.12 -0.12
C ILE A 29 -1.14 -10.47 0.09
N VAL A 30 -0.40 -11.47 0.59
CA VAL A 30 -0.94 -12.80 0.85
C VAL A 30 -2.10 -12.73 1.85
N ALA A 31 -1.94 -11.98 2.94
CA ALA A 31 -2.98 -11.82 3.95
C ALA A 31 -4.25 -11.16 3.38
N LEU A 32 -4.10 -10.13 2.54
CA LEU A 32 -5.22 -9.41 1.96
C LEU A 32 -5.88 -10.13 0.78
N SER A 33 -5.22 -11.13 0.19
CA SER A 33 -5.77 -11.98 -0.88
C SER A 33 -6.24 -13.35 -0.41
N ASP A 34 -6.06 -13.66 0.88
CA ASP A 34 -6.43 -14.96 1.42
C ASP A 34 -7.95 -15.16 1.33
N GLN A 35 -8.38 -16.31 0.79
CA GLN A 35 -9.78 -16.57 0.55
C GLN A 35 -10.57 -16.69 1.86
N THR A 36 -9.94 -17.19 2.94
CA THR A 36 -10.57 -17.24 4.27
C THR A 36 -10.81 -15.82 4.78
N TYR A 37 -9.82 -14.94 4.69
CA TYR A 37 -9.96 -13.52 5.01
C TYR A 37 -11.05 -12.83 4.17
N ILE A 38 -11.05 -13.03 2.85
CA ILE A 38 -12.03 -12.44 1.93
C ILE A 38 -13.44 -12.89 2.30
N ASN A 39 -13.65 -14.21 2.43
CA ASN A 39 -14.95 -14.77 2.79
C ASN A 39 -15.43 -14.22 4.13
N LYS A 40 -14.54 -14.07 5.09
CA LYS A 40 -14.85 -13.51 6.40
C LYS A 40 -15.27 -12.06 6.32
N VAL A 41 -14.49 -11.22 5.63
CA VAL A 41 -14.79 -9.79 5.44
C VAL A 41 -16.09 -9.58 4.68
N GLN A 42 -16.39 -10.43 3.68
CA GLN A 42 -17.59 -10.31 2.86
C GLN A 42 -18.85 -10.84 3.57
N ASN A 43 -18.77 -12.00 4.22
CA ASN A 43 -19.94 -12.67 4.79
C ASN A 43 -20.21 -12.23 6.23
N GLU A 44 -19.16 -12.12 7.06
CA GLU A 44 -19.33 -11.79 8.48
C GLU A 44 -19.35 -10.27 8.70
N LYS A 45 -18.85 -9.48 7.74
CA LYS A 45 -18.64 -8.01 7.86
C LYS A 45 -17.87 -7.61 9.12
N LYS A 46 -17.12 -8.53 9.70
CA LYS A 46 -16.43 -8.34 10.99
C LYS A 46 -15.09 -9.08 10.99
N LEU A 47 -14.10 -8.47 11.64
CA LEU A 47 -12.94 -9.20 12.12
C LEU A 47 -13.16 -9.48 13.60
N LEU A 48 -13.24 -10.78 13.95
CA LEU A 48 -13.50 -11.29 15.30
C LEU A 48 -12.70 -10.63 16.44
N MET A 49 -11.59 -9.96 16.16
CA MET A 49 -10.73 -9.38 17.20
C MET A 49 -11.32 -8.18 17.95
N TYR A 50 -12.28 -7.43 17.38
CA TYR A 50 -12.76 -6.17 17.97
C TYR A 50 -14.27 -6.10 18.17
N GLU A 51 -14.97 -7.23 18.10
CA GLU A 51 -16.44 -7.26 18.22
C GLU A 51 -16.93 -6.83 19.60
N ASP A 52 -16.25 -7.29 20.66
CA ASP A 52 -16.62 -6.97 22.03
C ASP A 52 -16.43 -5.47 22.31
N LEU A 53 -15.32 -4.90 21.79
CA LEU A 53 -15.01 -3.47 21.88
C LEU A 53 -16.10 -2.62 21.21
N LYS A 54 -16.61 -3.06 20.05
CA LYS A 54 -17.59 -2.31 19.27
C LYS A 54 -18.99 -2.33 19.88
N ASN A 55 -19.37 -3.44 20.52
CA ASN A 55 -20.72 -3.60 21.08
C ASN A 55 -20.87 -2.93 22.45
N CYS A 56 -19.82 -2.88 23.27
CA CYS A 56 -19.91 -2.38 24.63
C CYS A 56 -19.30 -0.98 24.80
N ASP A 57 -18.10 -0.75 24.28
CA ASP A 57 -17.31 0.43 24.64
C ASP A 57 -17.49 1.58 23.64
N LEU A 58 -17.64 1.26 22.36
CA LEU A 58 -17.79 2.27 21.30
C LEU A 58 -19.20 2.86 21.19
N ALA A 59 -20.23 2.21 21.75
CA ALA A 59 -21.59 2.72 21.73
C ALA A 59 -21.74 4.08 22.44
N VAL A 60 -20.82 4.39 23.38
CA VAL A 60 -20.77 5.66 24.11
C VAL A 60 -20.12 6.77 23.27
N ILE A 61 -19.30 6.41 22.29
CA ILE A 61 -18.55 7.38 21.48
C ILE A 61 -19.38 7.80 20.29
N ASN A 62 -19.62 9.11 20.18
CA ASN A 62 -20.36 9.68 19.06
C ASN A 62 -19.62 9.41 17.73
N TYR A 63 -20.34 8.88 16.73
CA TYR A 63 -19.80 8.63 15.39
C TYR A 63 -19.21 9.88 14.73
N ASP A 64 -19.83 11.05 14.91
CA ASP A 64 -19.30 12.32 14.40
C ASP A 64 -17.96 12.67 15.03
N LEU A 65 -17.79 12.41 16.33
CA LEU A 65 -16.51 12.62 17.03
C LEU A 65 -15.42 11.71 16.47
N ILE A 66 -15.74 10.42 16.25
CA ILE A 66 -14.79 9.47 15.64
C ILE A 66 -14.38 9.98 14.26
N ARG A 67 -15.36 10.36 13.42
CA ARG A 67 -15.10 10.89 12.07
C ARG A 67 -14.20 12.13 12.11
N GLU A 68 -14.48 13.08 12.99
CA GLU A 68 -13.68 14.30 13.15
C GLU A 68 -12.24 14.00 13.58
N VAL A 69 -12.05 13.07 14.52
CA VAL A 69 -10.71 12.62 14.93
C VAL A 69 -9.95 12.01 13.75
N PHE A 70 -10.58 11.16 12.95
CA PHE A 70 -9.95 10.55 11.78
C PHE A 70 -9.62 11.57 10.69
N ILE A 71 -10.49 12.55 10.44
CA ILE A 71 -10.22 13.68 9.52
C ILE A 71 -9.03 14.51 10.02
N GLY A 72 -8.99 14.79 11.33
CA GLY A 72 -7.87 15.49 11.95
C GLY A 72 -6.56 14.71 11.84
N CYS A 73 -6.58 13.40 12.08
CA CYS A 73 -5.44 12.52 11.90
C CYS A 73 -4.96 12.50 10.43
N GLU A 74 -5.86 12.40 9.46
CA GLU A 74 -5.50 12.46 8.04
C GLU A 74 -4.85 13.80 7.68
N SER A 75 -5.44 14.91 8.15
CA SER A 75 -4.96 16.27 7.89
C SER A 75 -3.59 16.52 8.51
N ASN A 76 -3.38 16.08 9.75
CA ASN A 76 -2.10 16.15 10.45
C ASN A 76 -1.04 15.30 9.77
N LEU A 77 -1.43 14.10 9.32
CA LEU A 77 -0.56 13.26 8.52
C LEU A 77 -0.15 14.03 7.27
N ARG A 78 -1.06 14.57 6.44
CA ARG A 78 -0.70 15.35 5.24
C ARG A 78 0.23 16.53 5.54
N GLY A 79 -0.12 17.37 6.52
CA GLY A 79 0.65 18.57 6.86
C GLY A 79 2.07 18.27 7.35
N ALA A 80 2.32 17.10 7.96
CA ALA A 80 3.67 16.69 8.33
C ALA A 80 4.56 16.39 7.11
N PHE A 81 3.98 15.97 5.97
CA PHE A 81 4.76 15.56 4.79
C PHE A 81 5.00 16.67 3.79
N ASP A 82 4.11 17.66 3.68
CA ASP A 82 4.37 18.84 2.85
C ASP A 82 5.68 19.56 3.28
N ASN A 83 6.09 19.35 4.53
CA ASN A 83 7.32 19.89 5.11
C ASN A 83 8.55 18.96 4.99
N GLU A 84 8.37 17.68 4.62
CA GLU A 84 9.44 16.68 4.49
C GLU A 84 9.61 16.22 3.03
N LEU A 85 9.95 17.15 2.14
CA LEU A 85 10.44 16.80 0.80
C LEU A 85 11.86 16.24 0.91
N TYR A 86 11.99 14.91 0.92
CA TYR A 86 13.29 14.24 0.85
C TYR A 86 13.67 13.90 -0.59
N ASP A 87 14.87 14.33 -0.99
CA ASP A 87 15.56 13.93 -2.22
C ASP A 87 16.00 12.46 -2.13
N CYS A 88 15.03 11.56 -2.25
CA CYS A 88 15.28 10.14 -2.36
C CYS A 88 15.79 9.85 -3.78
N ARG A 89 17.09 10.02 -3.98
CA ARG A 89 17.88 9.31 -5.01
C ARG A 89 17.93 7.80 -4.71
N THR A 90 16.79 7.22 -4.36
CA THR A 90 16.66 5.86 -3.83
C THR A 90 16.67 4.83 -4.95
N VAL A 91 17.36 3.74 -4.66
CA VAL A 91 17.35 2.43 -5.33
C VAL A 91 15.95 2.14 -5.90
N SER A 92 15.88 1.75 -7.17
CA SER A 92 14.63 1.48 -7.91
C SER A 92 13.64 0.57 -7.17
N GLU A 93 14.16 -0.41 -6.41
CA GLU A 93 13.37 -1.31 -5.57
C GLU A 93 12.56 -0.57 -4.50
N TYR A 94 13.14 0.42 -3.84
CA TYR A 94 12.44 1.19 -2.81
C TYR A 94 11.26 1.97 -3.40
N LYS A 95 11.46 2.56 -4.59
CA LYS A 95 10.39 3.24 -5.34
C LYS A 95 9.26 2.27 -5.69
N MET A 96 9.61 1.07 -6.16
CA MET A 96 8.65 0.01 -6.46
C MET A 96 7.84 -0.39 -5.21
N TYR A 97 8.51 -0.62 -4.08
CA TYR A 97 7.84 -1.02 -2.83
C TYR A 97 6.89 0.04 -2.30
N LYS A 98 7.32 1.31 -2.39
CA LYS A 98 6.46 2.45 -2.06
C LYS A 98 5.25 2.52 -2.97
N HIS A 99 5.42 2.30 -4.28
CA HIS A 99 4.33 2.26 -5.23
C HIS A 99 3.33 1.12 -4.93
N VAL A 100 3.83 -0.09 -4.67
CA VAL A 100 2.98 -1.24 -4.30
C VAL A 100 2.22 -0.95 -3.02
N MET A 101 2.88 -0.42 -1.99
CA MET A 101 2.21 -0.07 -0.74
C MET A 101 1.10 0.98 -0.96
N ALA A 102 1.35 2.01 -1.78
CA ALA A 102 0.36 3.04 -2.06
C ALA A 102 -0.86 2.47 -2.78
N LYS A 103 -0.64 1.55 -3.73
CA LYS A 103 -1.74 0.83 -4.40
C LYS A 103 -2.52 -0.05 -3.44
N ILE A 104 -1.85 -0.77 -2.54
CA ILE A 104 -2.52 -1.57 -1.51
C ILE A 104 -3.40 -0.68 -0.64
N VAL A 105 -2.92 0.48 -0.21
CA VAL A 105 -3.74 1.42 0.59
C VAL A 105 -4.98 1.89 -0.17
N LEU A 106 -4.83 2.27 -1.45
CA LEU A 106 -5.94 2.70 -2.29
C LEU A 106 -7.00 1.59 -2.43
N ILE A 107 -6.55 0.40 -2.82
CA ILE A 107 -7.45 -0.76 -2.99
C ILE A 107 -8.09 -1.13 -1.65
N PHE A 108 -7.32 -1.14 -0.57
CA PHE A 108 -7.83 -1.48 0.76
C PHE A 108 -8.87 -0.47 1.26
N ASN A 109 -8.70 0.83 0.96
CA ASN A 109 -9.70 1.86 1.25
C ASN A 109 -11.02 1.60 0.51
N GLU A 110 -10.96 1.08 -0.73
CA GLU A 110 -12.12 0.81 -1.58
C GLU A 110 -12.78 -0.56 -1.35
N SER A 111 -12.02 -1.65 -1.52
CA SER A 111 -12.51 -3.04 -1.56
C SER A 111 -12.13 -3.89 -0.35
N LYS A 112 -11.29 -3.40 0.58
CA LYS A 112 -10.86 -4.09 1.83
C LYS A 112 -9.99 -5.35 1.64
N PHE A 113 -9.92 -5.87 0.43
CA PHE A 113 -9.14 -7.05 0.06
C PHE A 113 -8.53 -6.87 -1.34
N LEU A 114 -7.53 -7.68 -1.66
CA LEU A 114 -6.93 -7.77 -2.98
C LEU A 114 -7.56 -8.94 -3.73
N ASP A 115 -8.03 -8.72 -4.94
CA ASP A 115 -8.40 -9.85 -5.81
C ASP A 115 -7.15 -10.64 -6.20
N GLN A 116 -7.33 -11.93 -6.48
CA GLN A 116 -6.21 -12.84 -6.75
C GLN A 116 -5.33 -12.36 -7.91
N LYS A 117 -5.92 -11.76 -8.95
CA LYS A 117 -5.16 -11.28 -10.12
C LYS A 117 -4.27 -10.10 -9.73
N THR A 118 -4.77 -9.18 -8.92
CA THR A 118 -3.99 -8.07 -8.36
C THR A 118 -2.89 -8.55 -7.41
N ALA A 119 -3.20 -9.52 -6.54
CA ALA A 119 -2.23 -10.11 -5.63
C ALA A 119 -1.09 -10.84 -6.37
N ASP A 120 -1.43 -11.64 -7.38
CA ASP A 120 -0.47 -12.33 -8.24
C ASP A 120 0.44 -11.35 -8.98
N TYR A 121 -0.14 -10.25 -9.46
CA TYR A 121 0.61 -9.20 -10.14
C TYR A 121 1.67 -8.60 -9.21
N TYR A 122 1.29 -8.15 -8.01
CA TYR A 122 2.24 -7.56 -7.07
C TYR A 122 3.26 -8.58 -6.56
N THR A 123 2.85 -9.83 -6.31
CA THR A 123 3.76 -10.91 -5.88
C THR A 123 4.87 -11.15 -6.90
N LYS A 124 4.55 -11.14 -8.20
CA LYS A 124 5.54 -11.30 -9.29
C LYS A 124 6.56 -10.16 -9.34
N LEU A 125 6.22 -8.95 -8.87
CA LEU A 125 7.18 -7.85 -8.80
C LEU A 125 8.28 -8.08 -7.76
N PHE A 126 7.98 -8.83 -6.68
CA PHE A 126 8.95 -9.13 -5.63
C PHE A 126 9.81 -10.35 -5.94
N PHE A 127 9.24 -11.36 -6.61
CA PHE A 127 9.91 -12.64 -6.92
C PHE A 127 9.88 -12.95 -8.41
N PRO A 128 10.58 -12.16 -9.23
CA PRO A 128 10.64 -12.37 -10.67
C PRO A 128 11.34 -13.70 -10.95
N LYS A 129 10.64 -14.60 -11.65
CA LYS A 129 11.20 -15.90 -12.08
C LYS A 129 12.33 -15.72 -13.11
N ASP A 130 12.30 -14.62 -13.86
CA ASP A 130 13.32 -14.22 -14.84
C ASP A 130 13.75 -12.76 -14.63
N SER A 131 15.03 -12.54 -14.29
CA SER A 131 15.59 -11.22 -13.98
C SER A 131 15.61 -10.23 -15.16
N SER A 132 15.53 -10.70 -16.40
CA SER A 132 15.49 -9.85 -17.61
C SER A 132 14.14 -9.15 -17.79
N SER A 133 13.07 -9.67 -17.19
CA SER A 133 11.71 -9.18 -17.38
C SER A 133 11.41 -7.93 -16.55
N ILE A 134 12.04 -7.76 -15.37
CA ILE A 134 11.78 -6.67 -14.42
C ILE A 134 12.06 -5.30 -15.04
N ILE A 135 13.21 -5.15 -15.70
CA ILE A 135 13.63 -3.88 -16.30
C ILE A 135 12.68 -3.50 -17.44
N LYS A 136 12.24 -4.48 -18.23
CA LYS A 136 11.24 -4.28 -19.27
C LYS A 136 9.86 -3.93 -18.68
N TYR A 137 9.46 -4.51 -17.55
CA TYR A 137 8.19 -4.15 -16.89
C TYR A 137 8.20 -2.74 -16.28
N ILE A 138 9.35 -2.25 -15.82
CA ILE A 138 9.48 -0.91 -15.21
C ILE A 138 9.66 0.18 -16.27
N TYR A 139 10.34 -0.10 -17.40
CA TYR A 139 10.64 0.90 -18.44
C TYR A 139 9.74 0.85 -19.68
N ASP A 140 9.23 -0.32 -20.06
CA ASP A 140 8.54 -0.52 -21.35
C ASP A 140 7.02 -0.30 -21.24
N ARG A 141 6.54 0.05 -20.05
CA ARG A 141 5.12 0.28 -19.82
C ARG A 141 4.93 1.61 -19.11
N ASP A 142 4.95 2.63 -19.98
CA ASP A 142 4.46 3.99 -19.78
C ASP A 142 3.46 4.03 -18.64
N GLU A 143 3.69 4.91 -17.65
CA GLU A 143 2.94 4.98 -16.40
C GLU A 143 1.43 4.84 -16.64
N ASN A 144 0.91 5.32 -17.78
CA ASN A 144 -0.49 5.33 -18.19
C ASN A 144 -1.17 4.00 -18.56
N SER A 145 -0.46 2.92 -18.91
CA SER A 145 -1.11 1.75 -19.57
C SER A 145 -1.99 0.88 -18.65
N TYR A 146 -1.82 0.95 -17.33
CA TYR A 146 -2.69 0.27 -16.36
C TYR A 146 -3.63 1.24 -15.59
N PHE A 147 -3.60 2.54 -15.90
CA PHE A 147 -4.53 3.52 -15.33
C PHE A 147 -5.97 3.31 -15.80
N SER A 148 -6.19 2.57 -16.90
CA SER A 148 -7.50 2.42 -17.54
C SER A 148 -8.45 1.40 -16.89
N LEU A 149 -8.01 0.57 -15.92
CA LEU A 149 -8.95 -0.30 -15.18
C LEU A 149 -9.55 0.37 -13.94
N ALA A 150 -9.10 1.60 -13.61
CA ALA A 150 -9.65 2.44 -12.55
C ALA A 150 -9.79 3.91 -12.99
N SER A 151 -9.93 4.16 -14.30
CA SER A 151 -10.09 5.51 -14.84
C SER A 151 -11.57 5.92 -14.79
N ASP A 152 -11.93 6.60 -13.70
CA ASP A 152 -12.85 7.75 -13.71
C ASP A 152 -12.61 8.74 -12.55
N VAL A 153 -11.51 8.59 -11.81
CA VAL A 153 -11.13 9.53 -10.74
C VAL A 153 -9.66 9.90 -10.94
N ALA A 154 -9.37 10.92 -11.74
CA ALA A 154 -8.01 11.14 -12.28
C ALA A 154 -7.36 12.50 -11.93
N SER A 155 -7.91 13.34 -11.05
CA SER A 155 -7.27 14.62 -10.74
C SER A 155 -6.34 14.63 -9.50
N ASN A 156 -6.48 13.71 -8.54
CA ASN A 156 -5.72 13.75 -7.27
C ASN A 156 -4.78 12.55 -6.99
N LYS A 157 -4.82 11.51 -7.84
CA LYS A 157 -4.11 10.24 -7.65
C LYS A 157 -2.58 10.34 -7.64
N SER A 158 -1.98 11.47 -8.05
CA SER A 158 -0.51 11.59 -8.18
C SER A 158 0.22 11.83 -6.85
N SER A 159 -0.48 12.26 -5.79
CA SER A 159 0.19 12.71 -4.56
C SER A 159 0.77 11.57 -3.70
N LEU A 160 0.08 10.41 -3.60
CA LEU A 160 0.50 9.31 -2.74
C LEU A 160 1.84 8.69 -3.13
N TYR A 161 2.17 8.65 -4.43
CA TYR A 161 3.43 8.08 -4.91
C TYR A 161 4.64 8.96 -4.59
N ASN A 162 4.43 10.20 -4.14
CA ASN A 162 5.49 11.09 -3.72
C ASN A 162 5.78 10.97 -2.22
N LEU A 163 4.88 10.37 -1.44
CA LEU A 163 4.97 10.30 0.02
C LEU A 163 5.96 9.26 0.52
N GLN A 164 6.63 9.48 1.64
CA GLN A 164 7.56 8.48 2.20
C GLN A 164 6.82 7.15 2.49
N LEU A 165 7.49 6.00 2.36
CA LEU A 165 6.82 4.71 2.65
C LEU A 165 6.18 4.70 4.04
N LEU A 166 6.88 5.27 5.04
CA LEU A 166 6.39 5.36 6.40
C LEU A 166 5.04 6.08 6.47
N PHE A 167 4.81 7.11 5.65
CA PHE A 167 3.50 7.75 5.53
C PHE A 167 2.47 6.78 5.01
N VAL A 168 2.76 6.10 3.90
CA VAL A 168 1.81 5.18 3.27
C VAL A 168 1.43 4.08 4.26
N PHE A 169 2.38 3.63 5.09
CA PHE A 169 2.12 2.69 6.18
C PHE A 169 1.26 3.28 7.31
N LYS A 170 1.53 4.51 7.74
CA LYS A 170 0.66 5.21 8.71
C LYS A 170 -0.76 5.37 8.16
N LEU A 171 -0.90 5.67 6.88
CA LEU A 171 -2.19 5.79 6.21
C LEU A 171 -2.90 4.43 6.14
N PHE A 172 -2.19 3.35 5.80
CA PHE A 172 -2.72 1.99 5.88
C PHE A 172 -3.28 1.68 7.27
N LYS A 173 -2.50 1.95 8.32
CA LYS A 173 -2.91 1.77 9.71
C LYS A 173 -4.18 2.57 10.02
N LEU A 174 -4.23 3.83 9.61
CA LEU A 174 -5.40 4.69 9.82
C LEU A 174 -6.66 4.15 9.13
N VAL A 175 -6.53 3.68 7.88
CA VAL A 175 -7.62 3.03 7.13
C VAL A 175 -8.08 1.76 7.82
N TYR A 176 -7.15 0.95 8.32
CA TYR A 176 -7.45 -0.27 9.07
C TYR A 176 -8.21 0.03 10.37
N GLU A 177 -7.72 0.95 11.19
CA GLU A 177 -8.35 1.31 12.46
C GLU A 177 -9.75 1.87 12.24
N MET A 178 -9.94 2.73 11.24
CA MET A 178 -11.25 3.25 10.88
C MET A 178 -12.21 2.10 10.50
N LYS A 179 -11.81 1.20 9.60
CA LYS A 179 -12.70 0.15 9.09
C LYS A 179 -13.01 -0.95 10.10
N PHE A 180 -12.04 -1.31 10.94
CA PHE A 180 -12.11 -2.55 11.73
C PHE A 180 -12.15 -2.33 13.24
N ILE A 181 -11.76 -1.16 13.74
CA ILE A 181 -11.79 -0.87 15.17
C ILE A 181 -12.91 0.12 15.49
N PHE A 182 -12.90 1.31 14.88
CA PHE A 182 -13.71 2.43 15.38
C PHE A 182 -14.99 2.71 14.60
N CYS A 183 -15.01 2.50 13.27
CA CYS A 183 -16.17 2.81 12.45
C CYS A 183 -16.79 1.55 11.84
N ASP A 184 -17.40 1.71 10.68
CA ASP A 184 -17.95 0.62 9.89
C ASP A 184 -16.95 0.14 8.84
N ILE A 185 -17.05 -1.14 8.49
CA ILE A 185 -16.24 -1.78 7.47
C ILE A 185 -16.37 -1.08 6.10
N ASP A 186 -17.52 -0.46 5.82
CA ASP A 186 -17.81 0.30 4.62
C ASP A 186 -17.30 1.75 4.66
N SER A 187 -16.75 2.21 5.79
CA SER A 187 -16.18 3.56 5.94
C SER A 187 -14.99 3.76 5.01
N ARG A 188 -14.89 4.94 4.38
CA ARG A 188 -13.81 5.29 3.45
C ARG A 188 -13.35 6.71 3.72
N PHE A 189 -12.06 6.96 3.51
CA PHE A 189 -11.59 8.33 3.41
C PHE A 189 -11.91 8.84 2.00
N PRO A 190 -12.68 9.94 1.87
CA PRO A 190 -13.01 10.49 0.55
C PRO A 190 -11.78 11.07 -0.15
N ASN A 191 -10.79 11.53 0.62
CA ASN A 191 -9.68 12.33 0.11
C ASN A 191 -8.40 11.52 -0.13
N ILE A 192 -8.37 10.22 0.18
CA ILE A 192 -7.19 9.37 -0.12
C ILE A 192 -6.97 9.22 -1.64
N VAL A 193 -7.96 9.60 -2.47
CA VAL A 193 -7.93 9.52 -3.95
C VAL A 193 -7.58 10.84 -4.61
#